data_AF-A0A819UZP5-F1
#
_entry.id   AF-A0A819UZP5-F1
#
_cell.length_a   1.000
_cell.length_b   1.000
_cell.length_c   1.000
_cell.angle_alpha   90.00
_cell.angle_beta   90.00
_cell.angle_gamma   90.00
#
_symmetry.space_group_name_H-M   'P 1'
#
loop_
_entity.id
_entity.type
_entity.pdbx_description
1 polymer ?
#
loop_
_entity_poly.entity_id
_entity_poly.type
_entity_poly.pdbx_seq_one_letter_code
_entity_poly.pdbx_strand_id
1 'polypeptide(L)'
;MENLNPRVIAIKYAIRGPIAIRAAEIDQQLKKGGHNFPFDHLIRANAGDCHASYNQVPITYIRQMTPIPQFPLYSATLSEYGAYEIEYYLDEDNNWALNTEELERALNKEKDNCVPRCIVVINPGNPT
;
A
#
# COMPACT_ATOMS: atom_id res chain seq x y z
N MET A 1 14.22 6.00 -31.66
CA MET A 1 12.92 5.28 -31.60
C MET A 1 12.82 4.13 -32.58
N GLU A 2 13.56 4.15 -33.70
CA GLU A 2 13.38 3.21 -34.81
C GLU A 2 13.71 1.73 -34.51
N ASN A 3 14.50 1.43 -33.46
CA ASN A 3 14.88 0.05 -33.08
C ASN A 3 14.15 -0.50 -31.84
N LEU A 4 13.09 0.17 -31.37
CA LEU A 4 12.31 -0.28 -30.21
C LEU A 4 11.15 -1.18 -30.63
N ASN A 5 10.84 -2.18 -29.80
CA ASN A 5 9.74 -3.11 -30.05
C ASN A 5 8.42 -2.33 -30.23
N PRO A 6 7.71 -2.47 -31.37
CA PRO A 6 6.48 -1.74 -31.65
C PRO A 6 5.40 -1.90 -30.58
N ARG A 7 5.38 -3.04 -29.88
CA ARG A 7 4.45 -3.27 -28.77
C ARG A 7 4.74 -2.39 -27.55
N VAL A 8 6.01 -2.08 -27.28
CA VAL A 8 6.41 -1.18 -26.19
C VAL A 8 6.01 0.27 -26.50
N ILE A 9 6.10 0.68 -27.77
CA ILE A 9 5.69 2.01 -28.23
C ILE A 9 4.15 2.17 -28.15
N ALA A 10 3.40 1.09 -28.38
CA ALA A 10 1.95 1.10 -28.34
C ALA A 10 1.36 1.05 -26.91
N ILE A 11 2.14 0.67 -25.90
CA ILE A 11 1.67 0.57 -24.51
C ILE A 11 1.35 1.98 -23.98
N LYS A 12 0.12 2.15 -23.47
CA LYS A 12 -0.34 3.36 -22.78
C LYS A 12 -0.48 3.08 -21.29
N TYR A 13 0.29 3.78 -20.47
CA TYR A 13 0.19 3.70 -19.01
C TYR A 13 -0.39 5.00 -18.45
N ALA A 14 -1.70 5.01 -18.21
CA ALA A 14 -2.46 6.22 -17.90
C ALA A 14 -2.03 6.91 -16.60
N ILE A 15 -1.51 6.16 -15.62
CA ILE A 15 -1.11 6.67 -14.30
C ILE A 15 0.09 7.63 -14.41
N ARG A 16 0.94 7.46 -15.43
CA ARG A 16 2.06 8.38 -15.74
C ARG A 16 1.97 8.97 -17.15
N GLY A 17 0.74 9.14 -17.65
CA GLY A 17 0.48 9.69 -18.98
C GLY A 17 0.66 11.20 -19.08
N PRO A 18 0.20 11.82 -20.19
CA PRO A 18 0.37 13.25 -20.45
C PRO A 18 -0.13 14.18 -19.34
N ILE A 19 -1.21 13.79 -18.65
CA ILE A 19 -1.76 14.55 -17.51
C ILE A 19 -0.76 14.60 -16.34
N ALA A 20 -0.12 13.47 -16.03
CA ALA A 20 0.87 13.39 -14.95
C ALA A 20 2.13 14.21 -15.27
N ILE A 21 2.53 14.24 -16.55
CA ILE A 21 3.64 15.05 -17.04
C ILE A 21 3.29 16.54 -16.90
N ARG A 22 2.12 16.96 -17.38
CA ARG A 22 1.68 18.35 -17.28
C ARG A 22 1.53 18.80 -15.83
N ALA A 23 1.01 17.94 -14.96
CA ALA A 23 0.94 18.19 -13.52
C ALA A 23 2.33 18.43 -12.91
N ALA A 24 3.37 17.71 -13.35
CA ALA A 24 4.74 17.93 -12.88
C ALA A 24 5.33 19.27 -13.36
N GLU A 25 5.04 19.69 -14.58
CA GLU A 25 5.44 21.01 -15.07
C GLU A 25 4.78 22.14 -14.28
N ILE A 26 3.48 22.03 -14.00
CA ILE A 26 2.72 23.00 -13.21
C ILE A 26 3.29 23.08 -11.79
N ASP A 27 3.57 21.93 -11.15
CA ASP A 27 4.18 21.89 -9.82
C ASP A 27 5.54 22.61 -9.77
N GLN A 28 6.38 22.44 -10.80
CA GLN A 28 7.64 23.17 -10.90
C GLN A 28 7.45 24.68 -11.11
N GLN A 29 6.43 25.08 -11.87
CA GLN A 29 6.14 26.50 -12.10
C GLN A 29 5.63 27.17 -10.82
N LEU A 30 4.75 26.51 -10.07
CA LEU A 30 4.26 26.99 -8.77
C LEU A 30 5.42 27.13 -7.77
N LYS A 31 6.32 26.14 -7.69
CA LYS A 31 7.53 26.19 -6.83
C LYS A 31 8.50 27.32 -7.17
N LYS A 32 8.55 27.75 -8.42
CA LYS A 32 9.37 28.88 -8.89
C LYS A 32 8.68 30.24 -8.69
N GLY A 33 7.49 30.29 -8.09
CA GLY A 33 6.72 31.51 -7.88
C GLY A 33 5.94 31.98 -9.12
N GLY A 34 5.69 31.08 -10.08
CA GLY A 34 4.88 31.40 -11.26
C GLY A 34 3.40 31.50 -10.93
N HIS A 35 2.86 32.72 -10.81
CA HIS A 35 1.43 32.99 -10.55
C HIS A 35 0.56 33.02 -11.82
N ASN A 36 0.83 32.12 -12.77
CA ASN A 36 0.08 32.04 -14.04
C ASN A 36 -1.15 31.11 -13.95
N PHE A 37 -1.49 30.63 -12.76
CA PHE A 37 -2.57 29.69 -12.53
C PHE A 37 -3.60 30.28 -11.55
N PRO A 38 -4.89 29.94 -11.68
CA PRO A 38 -5.93 30.38 -10.76
C PRO A 38 -5.90 29.64 -9.40
N PHE A 39 -4.78 29.00 -9.06
CA PHE A 39 -4.57 28.18 -7.86
C PHE A 39 -3.10 28.23 -7.44
N ASP A 40 -2.86 28.13 -6.13
CA ASP A 40 -1.51 28.20 -5.55
C ASP A 40 -0.89 26.83 -5.26
N HIS A 41 -1.73 25.78 -5.25
CA HIS A 41 -1.34 24.43 -4.87
C HIS A 41 -1.90 23.38 -5.84
N LEU A 42 -1.10 22.33 -6.08
CA LEU A 42 -1.47 21.18 -6.90
C LEU A 42 -1.68 19.95 -6.01
N ILE A 43 -2.84 19.30 -6.13
CA ILE A 43 -3.14 18.03 -5.46
C ILE A 43 -3.15 16.91 -6.51
N ARG A 44 -2.33 15.87 -6.31
CA ARG A 44 -2.24 14.72 -7.23
C ARG A 44 -3.22 13.64 -6.82
N ALA A 45 -4.42 13.62 -7.39
CA ALA A 45 -5.42 12.58 -7.11
C ALA A 45 -5.40 11.39 -8.08
N ASN A 46 -4.43 11.34 -9.01
CA ASN A 46 -4.41 10.39 -10.13
C ASN A 46 -3.63 9.10 -9.85
N ALA A 47 -2.95 9.02 -8.72
CA ALA A 47 -2.23 7.84 -8.26
C ALA A 47 -2.56 7.60 -6.79
N GLY A 48 -2.76 6.35 -6.38
CA GLY A 48 -3.03 5.96 -4.99
C GLY A 48 -1.81 6.07 -4.08
N ASP A 49 -1.13 7.23 -4.09
CA ASP A 49 0.02 7.56 -3.25
C ASP A 49 -0.39 8.65 -2.25
N CYS A 50 -0.99 8.20 -1.16
CA CYS A 50 -1.57 9.05 -0.12
C CYS A 50 -0.48 9.82 0.65
N HIS A 51 0.73 9.25 0.77
CA HIS A 51 1.88 9.90 1.38
C HIS A 51 2.32 11.12 0.57
N ALA A 52 2.43 10.97 -0.76
CA ALA A 52 2.82 12.07 -1.65
C ALA A 52 1.72 13.12 -1.86
N SER A 53 0.45 12.70 -1.80
CA SER A 53 -0.68 13.53 -2.25
C SER A 53 -1.40 14.27 -1.12
N TYR A 54 -1.32 13.76 0.11
CA TYR A 54 -1.99 14.32 1.29
C TYR A 54 -1.05 14.53 2.47
N ASN A 55 0.28 14.46 2.23
CA ASN A 55 1.31 14.55 3.26
C ASN A 55 1.02 13.63 4.46
N GLN A 56 0.45 12.46 4.16
CA GLN A 56 0.04 11.52 5.17
C GLN A 56 1.32 11.05 5.89
N VAL A 57 1.38 11.30 7.19
CA VAL A 57 2.53 10.93 8.01
C VAL A 57 2.66 9.40 7.97
N PRO A 58 3.85 8.85 7.67
CA PRO A 58 4.08 7.42 7.73
C PRO A 58 3.64 6.89 9.10
N ILE A 59 2.90 5.79 9.12
CA ILE A 59 2.57 5.15 10.38
C ILE A 59 3.89 4.63 10.97
N THR A 60 4.35 5.30 12.02
CA THR A 60 5.66 5.03 12.65
C THR A 60 5.70 3.75 13.48
N TYR A 61 4.53 3.13 13.72
CA TYR A 61 4.38 1.83 14.38
C TYR A 61 3.27 1.05 13.69
N ILE A 62 3.67 0.22 12.73
CA ILE A 62 2.74 -0.70 12.07
C ILE A 62 2.38 -1.80 13.08
N ARG A 63 1.10 -2.14 13.18
CA ARG A 63 0.60 -3.24 14.01
C ARG A 63 -0.39 -3.99 13.16
N GLN A 64 -0.04 -5.22 12.79
CA GLN A 64 -0.63 -5.88 11.63
C GLN A 64 -1.01 -7.31 11.98
N MET A 65 -2.21 -7.70 11.55
CA MET A 65 -2.62 -9.09 11.59
C MET A 65 -2.09 -9.83 10.36
N THR A 66 -1.44 -10.96 10.55
CA THR A 66 -0.83 -11.79 9.49
C THR A 66 -1.37 -13.22 9.51
N PRO A 67 -1.65 -13.84 8.35
CA PRO A 67 -2.11 -15.22 8.29
C PRO A 67 -0.97 -16.18 8.67
N ILE A 68 -1.30 -17.27 9.35
CA ILE A 68 -0.41 -18.42 9.51
C ILE A 68 -1.05 -19.61 8.81
N PRO A 69 -0.34 -20.29 7.87
CA PRO A 69 1.01 -19.97 7.38
C PRO A 69 1.04 -18.74 6.45
N GLN A 70 2.20 -18.09 6.35
CA GLN A 70 2.43 -16.90 5.50
C GLN A 70 3.71 -16.98 4.68
N PHE A 71 3.76 -16.19 3.61
CA PHE A 71 5.01 -15.81 2.98
C PHE A 71 5.89 -15.01 3.97
N PRO A 72 7.13 -15.44 4.29
CA PRO A 72 7.96 -14.87 5.36
C PRO A 72 8.33 -13.38 5.24
N LEU A 73 8.05 -12.76 4.08
CA LEU A 73 8.32 -11.34 3.87
C LEU A 73 7.59 -10.46 4.89
N TYR A 74 6.35 -10.80 5.26
CA TYR A 74 5.56 -9.98 6.18
C TYR A 74 6.17 -9.94 7.59
N SER A 75 6.50 -11.08 8.18
CA SER A 75 7.14 -11.14 9.50
C SER A 75 8.54 -10.51 9.49
N ALA A 76 9.30 -10.66 8.39
CA ALA A 76 10.59 -9.99 8.23
C ALA A 76 10.44 -8.46 8.19
N THR A 77 9.49 -7.94 7.40
CA THR A 77 9.19 -6.50 7.32
C THR A 77 8.68 -5.97 8.67
N LEU A 78 7.80 -6.70 9.35
CA LEU A 78 7.31 -6.28 10.67
C LEU A 78 8.45 -6.18 11.69
N SER A 79 9.35 -7.16 11.70
CA SER A 79 10.54 -7.15 12.56
C SER A 79 11.48 -5.97 12.25
N GLU A 80 11.74 -5.69 10.97
CA GLU A 80 12.59 -4.58 10.52
C GLU A 80 12.06 -3.21 11.01
N TYR A 81 10.75 -3.01 10.99
CA TYR A 81 10.11 -1.78 11.44
C TYR A 81 9.76 -1.74 12.93
N GLY A 82 10.12 -2.76 13.71
CA GLY A 82 9.75 -2.86 15.14
C GLY A 82 8.23 -2.92 15.35
N ALA A 83 7.51 -3.46 14.38
CA ALA A 83 6.07 -3.60 14.38
C ALA A 83 5.63 -4.76 15.28
N TYR A 84 4.42 -4.65 15.84
CA TYR A 84 3.80 -5.74 16.60
C TYR A 84 3.00 -6.63 15.64
N GLU A 85 3.36 -7.90 15.58
CA GLU A 85 2.68 -8.91 14.75
C GLU A 85 1.58 -9.61 15.55
N ILE A 86 0.39 -9.73 14.96
CA ILE A 86 -0.73 -10.49 15.50
C ILE A 86 -1.02 -11.64 14.53
N GLU A 87 -0.71 -12.86 14.95
CA GLU A 87 -0.95 -14.05 14.13
C GLU A 87 -2.42 -14.49 14.19
N TYR A 88 -3.01 -14.75 13.03
CA TYR A 88 -4.27 -15.49 12.92
C TYR A 88 -4.09 -16.73 12.06
N TYR A 89 -4.72 -17.83 12.45
CA TYR A 89 -4.50 -19.13 11.82
C TYR A 89 -5.54 -19.39 10.73
N LEU A 90 -5.09 -19.86 9.57
CA LEU A 90 -5.99 -20.33 8.51
C LEU A 90 -6.51 -21.72 8.84
N ASP A 91 -7.74 -22.01 8.42
CA ASP A 91 -8.40 -23.29 8.71
C ASP A 91 -7.96 -24.36 7.70
N GLU A 92 -6.95 -25.15 8.08
CA GLU A 92 -6.39 -26.23 7.24
C GLU A 92 -7.45 -27.26 6.80
N ASP A 93 -8.39 -27.61 7.70
CA ASP A 93 -9.45 -28.58 7.41
C ASP A 93 -10.51 -28.03 6.44
N ASN A 94 -10.60 -26.70 6.33
CA ASN A 94 -11.52 -26.00 5.45
C ASN A 94 -10.81 -25.27 4.30
N ASN A 95 -9.87 -25.95 3.64
CA ASN A 95 -9.11 -25.43 2.49
C ASN A 95 -8.38 -24.11 2.76
N TRP A 96 -7.75 -23.98 3.94
CA TRP A 96 -7.04 -22.78 4.36
C TRP A 96 -7.91 -21.51 4.34
N ALA A 97 -9.21 -21.67 4.56
CA ALA A 97 -10.14 -20.56 4.59
C ALA A 97 -9.86 -19.64 5.79
N LEU A 98 -10.14 -18.36 5.59
CA LEU A 98 -10.13 -17.38 6.66
C LEU A 98 -11.41 -17.53 7.50
N ASN A 99 -11.26 -17.64 8.82
CA ASN A 99 -12.35 -17.70 9.77
C ASN A 99 -12.42 -16.42 10.62
N THR A 100 -13.59 -15.78 10.67
CA THR A 100 -13.81 -14.55 11.46
C THR A 100 -13.71 -14.77 12.96
N GLU A 101 -14.12 -15.94 13.46
CA GLU A 101 -14.02 -16.29 14.89
C GLU A 101 -12.55 -16.38 15.32
N GLU A 102 -11.69 -16.88 14.43
CA GLU A 102 -10.25 -16.95 14.63
C GLU A 102 -9.60 -15.56 14.60
N LEU A 103 -10.05 -14.67 13.69
CA LEU A 103 -9.62 -13.26 13.71
C LEU A 103 -10.00 -12.57 15.02
N GLU A 104 -11.21 -12.77 15.51
CA GLU A 104 -11.66 -12.22 16.79
C GLU A 104 -10.86 -12.81 17.97
N ARG A 105 -10.54 -14.11 17.96
CA ARG A 105 -9.68 -14.74 18.96
C ARG A 105 -8.30 -14.08 18.98
N ALA A 106 -7.67 -13.91 17.82
CA ALA A 106 -6.35 -13.30 17.69
C ALA A 106 -6.34 -11.84 18.19
N LEU A 107 -7.36 -11.06 17.80
CA LEU A 107 -7.55 -9.68 18.27
C LEU A 107 -7.73 -9.59 19.77
N ASN A 108 -8.61 -10.42 20.34
CA ASN A 108 -8.93 -10.38 21.76
C ASN A 108 -7.75 -10.85 22.63
N LYS A 109 -6.92 -11.76 22.14
CA LYS A 109 -5.70 -12.22 22.81
C LYS A 109 -4.68 -11.09 22.96
N GLU A 110 -4.52 -10.26 21.93
CA GLU A 110 -3.47 -9.22 21.89
C GLU A 110 -3.98 -7.80 22.19
N LYS A 111 -5.24 -7.66 22.61
CA LYS A 111 -5.90 -6.37 22.88
C LYS A 111 -5.18 -5.50 23.93
N ASP A 112 -4.54 -6.14 24.91
CA ASP A 112 -3.86 -5.47 26.02
C ASP A 112 -2.39 -5.14 25.66
N ASN A 113 -1.86 -5.78 24.61
CA ASN A 113 -0.49 -5.61 24.15
C ASN A 113 -0.37 -4.58 23.02
N CYS A 114 -1.43 -4.43 22.21
CA CYS A 114 -1.38 -3.60 21.02
C CYS A 114 -2.76 -3.15 20.54
N VAL A 115 -2.77 -2.07 19.74
CA VAL A 115 -3.97 -1.62 19.01
C VAL A 115 -3.76 -1.90 17.51
N PRO A 116 -4.41 -2.95 16.93
CA PRO A 116 -4.24 -3.31 15.53
C PRO A 116 -4.65 -2.18 14.57
N ARG A 117 -3.93 -2.02 13.46
CA ARG A 117 -4.18 -0.96 12.45
C ARG A 117 -4.51 -1.49 11.06
N CYS A 118 -4.11 -2.72 10.76
CA CYS A 118 -4.39 -3.36 9.47
C CYS A 118 -4.44 -4.88 9.59
N ILE A 119 -5.09 -5.51 8.62
CA ILE A 119 -5.09 -6.95 8.40
C ILE A 119 -4.47 -7.25 7.03
N VAL A 120 -3.58 -8.24 6.96
CA VAL A 120 -3.06 -8.79 5.70
C VAL A 120 -3.98 -9.93 5.29
N VAL A 121 -4.44 -9.90 4.05
CA VAL A 121 -5.12 -11.01 3.40
C VAL A 121 -4.36 -11.32 2.12
N ILE A 122 -3.93 -12.57 1.95
CA ILE A 122 -3.21 -13.05 0.76
C ILE A 122 -4.21 -13.84 -0.08
N ASN A 123 -4.57 -13.31 -1.27
CA ASN A 123 -5.52 -13.95 -2.18
C ASN A 123 -5.09 -13.74 -3.66
N PRO A 124 -4.81 -14.82 -4.43
CA PRO A 124 -4.77 -16.23 -4.03
C PRO A 124 -3.74 -16.51 -2.93
N GLY A 125 -3.98 -17.52 -2.11
CA GLY A 125 -3.09 -17.89 -1.00
C GLY A 125 -1.65 -18.18 -1.44
N ASN A 126 -0.70 -17.96 -0.52
CA ASN A 126 0.71 -18.27 -0.70
C ASN A 126 1.35 -18.41 0.70
N PRO A 127 1.66 -19.62 1.19
CA PRO A 127 1.83 -20.90 0.46
C PRO A 127 0.58 -21.80 0.36
N THR A 128 -0.58 -21.31 0.79
CA THR A 128 -1.82 -22.09 0.99
C THR A 128 -2.77 -22.10 -0.19
#